data_AF-C0EXQ1-F1
#
_entry.id   AF-C0EXQ1-F1
#
_cell.length_a   1.000
_cell.length_b   1.000
_cell.length_c   1.000
_cell.angle_alpha   90.00
_cell.angle_beta   90.00
_cell.angle_gamma   90.00
#
_symmetry.space_group_name_H-M   'P 1'
#
loop_
_entity.id
_entity.type
_entity.pdbx_description
1 polymer ?
#
loop_
_entity_poly.entity_id
_entity_poly.type
_entity_poly.pdbx_seq_one_letter_code
_entity_poly.pdbx_strand_id
1 'polypeptide(L)'
;MKKTMHNYRKLLNKNIMLALMFCLTLGIGIFTNSVQVKAANSLKIGNIQAYGGSQVAFEATFKMNGYQKIEIYRSTSGGAFQLVDNFTEEGELWNTYSEGWYTVGNKKKVTCYADNTKVAGQVVFEDDSVTVGNRYSYKVVLTCNDGSKIMSGTVSVAVTLDTAEILNIYSADAKKVKIKWRRVSKAQGYQIYRTEGKKWKVIKTIKSGKKVTFVDKKVKKNKVYRYKVRAYGTVKGKKVYGNFGYVCKASLKKPTVKGAYKKGSIYGPALNNNQLMQVRRVVQSFKTNYIKKGMSNYEKAFIAFNYLNQNCKYATRGWQYNGANTAWGALVYGEAQCSGYARGMKALCDAIGVPCYYVHANKKALNPSHQWNQVKVDEKWYIVDAQSGYFLAGSKTWKNEIGMSWDTKGLPKCSGSNHKRGGFYGI
;
A
#
# COMPACT_ATOMS: atom_id res chain seq x y z
N MET A 1 -16.88 -5.36 12.91
CA MET A 1 -16.11 -5.87 11.75
C MET A 1 -16.31 -5.10 10.42
N LYS A 2 -17.22 -4.12 10.29
CA LYS A 2 -17.43 -3.35 9.03
C LYS A 2 -16.61 -2.05 8.88
N LYS A 3 -15.92 -1.55 9.92
CA LYS A 3 -15.14 -0.28 9.86
C LYS A 3 -13.69 -0.41 9.37
N THR A 4 -13.10 -1.61 9.40
CA THR A 4 -11.68 -1.82 9.07
C THR A 4 -11.37 -2.00 7.58
N MET A 5 -12.38 -2.29 6.73
CA MET A 5 -12.22 -2.34 5.27
C MET A 5 -12.30 -0.95 4.60
N HIS A 6 -12.88 0.04 5.26
CA HIS A 6 -13.04 1.39 4.72
C HIS A 6 -11.70 2.16 4.66
N ASN A 7 -10.78 1.93 5.62
CA ASN A 7 -9.47 2.58 5.65
C ASN A 7 -8.47 2.01 4.63
N TYR A 8 -8.58 0.73 4.25
CA TYR A 8 -7.72 0.14 3.23
C TYR A 8 -8.09 0.57 1.80
N ARG A 9 -9.38 0.80 1.52
CA ARG A 9 -9.83 1.42 0.25
C ARG A 9 -9.40 2.88 0.16
N LYS A 10 -9.39 3.64 1.26
CA LYS A 10 -8.90 5.03 1.29
C LYS A 10 -7.40 5.16 0.97
N LEU A 11 -6.57 4.20 1.38
CA LEU A 11 -5.13 4.20 1.07
C LEU A 11 -4.81 3.69 -0.36
N LEU A 12 -5.60 2.75 -0.89
CA LEU A 12 -5.50 2.36 -2.30
C LEU A 12 -6.00 3.49 -3.21
N ASN A 13 -7.14 4.10 -2.89
CA ASN A 13 -7.72 5.20 -3.67
C ASN A 13 -6.89 6.48 -3.60
N LYS A 14 -6.22 6.77 -2.46
CA LYS A 14 -5.23 7.86 -2.40
C LYS A 14 -4.05 7.65 -3.33
N ASN A 15 -3.60 6.42 -3.58
CA ASN A 15 -2.55 6.17 -4.57
C ASN A 15 -3.09 6.12 -6.01
N ILE A 16 -4.37 5.79 -6.21
CA ILE A 16 -5.02 5.80 -7.53
C ILE A 16 -5.26 7.24 -8.00
N MET A 17 -5.72 8.15 -7.14
CA MET A 17 -5.87 9.57 -7.51
C MET A 17 -4.56 10.36 -7.53
N LEU A 18 -3.59 10.04 -6.67
CA LEU A 18 -2.28 10.74 -6.69
C LEU A 18 -1.40 10.32 -7.88
N ALA A 19 -1.61 9.12 -8.43
CA ALA A 19 -0.95 8.70 -9.67
C ALA A 19 -1.59 9.31 -10.93
N LEU A 20 -2.86 9.73 -10.86
CA LEU A 20 -3.60 10.32 -11.98
C LEU A 20 -3.52 11.86 -12.01
N MET A 21 -3.24 12.53 -10.90
CA MET A 21 -3.12 14.00 -10.83
C MET A 21 -1.77 14.60 -11.28
N PHE A 22 -0.80 13.81 -11.75
CA PHE A 22 0.57 14.32 -12.01
C PHE A 22 0.91 14.73 -13.45
N CYS A 23 -0.06 14.83 -14.37
CA CYS A 23 0.20 15.30 -15.74
C CYS A 23 -0.77 16.42 -16.16
N LEU A 24 -0.58 17.60 -15.57
CA LEU A 24 -1.11 18.86 -16.11
C LEU A 24 0.08 19.74 -16.53
N THR A 25 0.33 19.83 -17.84
CA THR A 25 0.98 21.01 -18.44
C THR A 25 0.22 21.44 -19.69
N LEU A 26 0.22 22.76 -19.88
CA LEU A 26 -0.67 23.60 -20.67
C LEU A 26 -0.58 23.41 -22.19
N GLY A 27 -1.68 23.80 -22.86
CA GLY A 27 -1.68 24.22 -24.26
C GLY A 27 -3.01 24.89 -24.61
N ILE A 28 -3.06 26.23 -24.51
CA ILE A 28 -4.15 27.06 -25.04
C ILE A 28 -3.84 27.33 -26.52
N GLY A 29 -4.84 27.16 -27.38
CA GLY A 29 -4.82 27.62 -28.76
C GLY A 29 -6.26 27.73 -29.29
N ILE A 30 -6.68 28.96 -29.58
CA ILE A 30 -7.90 29.30 -30.32
C ILE A 30 -7.52 29.45 -31.79
N PHE A 31 -8.33 28.92 -32.73
CA PHE A 31 -8.77 29.58 -33.98
C PHE A 31 -9.79 28.68 -34.74
N THR A 32 -10.51 29.30 -35.66
CA THR A 32 -11.91 29.07 -36.09
C THR A 32 -12.12 28.23 -37.37
N ASN A 33 -13.33 27.64 -37.49
CA ASN A 33 -14.13 27.21 -38.67
C ASN A 33 -13.44 26.61 -39.92
N SER A 34 -13.72 25.34 -40.22
CA SER A 34 -14.84 24.90 -41.07
C SER A 34 -14.82 23.37 -41.32
N VAL A 35 -16.03 22.81 -41.43
CA VAL A 35 -16.51 21.54 -42.01
C VAL A 35 -15.48 20.44 -42.41
N GLN A 36 -15.76 19.20 -41.96
CA GLN A 36 -15.15 17.88 -42.24
C GLN A 36 -14.16 17.22 -41.24
N VAL A 37 -13.98 17.72 -40.00
CA VAL A 37 -13.15 17.01 -38.96
C VAL A 37 -13.89 16.73 -37.63
N LYS A 38 -15.22 16.76 -37.59
CA LYS A 38 -15.98 16.76 -36.32
C LYS A 38 -15.99 15.44 -35.51
N ALA A 39 -15.70 14.27 -36.09
CA ALA A 39 -15.92 13.00 -35.39
C ALA A 39 -14.74 12.49 -34.53
N ALA A 40 -13.49 12.77 -34.90
CA ALA A 40 -12.32 12.15 -34.25
C ALA A 40 -11.88 12.84 -32.93
N ASN A 41 -12.41 14.04 -32.65
CA ASN A 41 -11.95 14.86 -31.52
C ASN A 41 -12.99 15.08 -30.41
N SER A 42 -14.24 14.62 -30.58
CA SER A 42 -15.33 14.84 -29.62
C SER A 42 -15.40 13.81 -28.47
N LEU A 43 -14.96 12.58 -28.72
CA LEU A 43 -14.90 11.50 -27.74
C LEU A 43 -13.53 10.84 -27.77
N LYS A 44 -12.80 10.90 -26.66
CA LYS A 44 -11.52 10.21 -26.48
C LYS A 44 -11.62 9.22 -25.34
N ILE A 45 -11.08 8.02 -25.54
CA ILE A 45 -10.84 7.08 -24.45
C ILE A 45 -9.34 6.84 -24.33
N GLY A 46 -8.87 6.64 -23.11
CA GLY A 46 -7.44 6.67 -22.83
C GLY A 46 -7.02 5.65 -21.78
N ASN A 47 -6.44 6.16 -20.69
CA ASN A 47 -5.86 5.35 -19.63
C ASN A 47 -6.80 4.22 -19.23
N ILE A 48 -6.29 2.98 -19.25
CA ILE A 48 -7.02 1.79 -18.85
C ILE A 48 -6.17 0.95 -17.91
N GLN A 49 -6.78 0.43 -16.85
CA GLN A 49 -6.10 -0.38 -15.85
C GLN A 49 -7.00 -1.48 -15.31
N ALA A 50 -6.39 -2.63 -15.01
CA ALA A 50 -7.06 -3.74 -14.34
C ALA A 50 -6.65 -3.82 -12.86
N TYR A 51 -7.59 -4.17 -12.00
CA TYR A 51 -7.41 -4.26 -10.55
C TYR A 51 -8.02 -5.56 -10.00
N GLY A 52 -7.38 -6.14 -8.98
CA GLY A 52 -7.97 -7.21 -8.18
C GLY A 52 -8.20 -8.54 -8.90
N GLY A 53 -7.85 -8.62 -10.18
CA GLY A 53 -8.29 -9.69 -11.08
C GLY A 53 -9.80 -9.71 -11.30
N SER A 54 -10.50 -8.60 -11.09
CA SER A 54 -11.97 -8.53 -11.16
C SER A 54 -12.53 -7.20 -11.61
N GLN A 55 -11.68 -6.22 -11.89
CA GLN A 55 -12.12 -4.88 -12.23
C GLN A 55 -11.25 -4.33 -13.36
N VAL A 56 -11.87 -3.60 -14.27
CA VAL A 56 -11.17 -2.75 -15.24
C VAL A 56 -11.76 -1.35 -15.15
N ALA A 57 -10.91 -0.35 -15.01
CA ALA A 57 -11.31 1.05 -15.14
C ALA A 57 -10.66 1.68 -16.36
N PHE A 58 -11.40 2.51 -17.09
CA PHE A 58 -10.84 3.32 -18.17
C PHE A 58 -11.42 4.72 -18.22
N GLU A 59 -10.59 5.68 -18.63
CA GLU A 59 -10.98 7.07 -18.79
C GLU A 59 -11.65 7.31 -20.14
N ALA A 60 -12.65 8.18 -20.11
CA ALA A 60 -13.28 8.76 -21.30
C ALA A 60 -13.39 10.28 -21.14
N THR A 61 -13.18 11.01 -22.22
CA THR A 61 -13.33 12.46 -22.28
C THR A 61 -14.33 12.83 -23.36
N PHE A 62 -15.42 13.46 -22.93
CA PHE A 62 -16.51 13.95 -23.75
C PHE A 62 -16.32 15.46 -23.93
N LYS A 63 -16.12 15.91 -25.18
CA LYS A 63 -15.89 17.33 -25.53
C LYS A 63 -17.11 17.99 -26.18
N MET A 64 -18.24 17.31 -26.17
CA MET A 64 -19.52 17.80 -26.67
C MET A 64 -20.61 17.43 -25.67
N ASN A 65 -21.73 18.14 -25.73
CA ASN A 65 -22.95 17.83 -24.99
C ASN A 65 -24.05 17.44 -25.99
N GLY A 66 -25.14 16.81 -25.53
CA GLY A 66 -26.32 16.51 -26.36
C GLY A 66 -26.34 15.11 -26.95
N TYR A 67 -26.13 14.07 -26.11
CA TYR A 67 -26.25 12.67 -26.50
C TYR A 67 -27.35 11.96 -25.72
N GLN A 68 -28.20 11.27 -26.47
CA GLN A 68 -29.32 10.50 -25.93
C GLN A 68 -28.85 9.22 -25.22
N LYS A 69 -27.77 8.61 -25.72
CA LYS A 69 -27.32 7.30 -25.27
C LYS A 69 -25.82 7.16 -25.33
N ILE A 70 -25.23 6.57 -24.29
CA ILE A 70 -23.83 6.22 -24.17
C ILE A 70 -23.75 4.71 -24.00
N GLU A 71 -23.08 4.03 -24.91
CA GLU A 71 -22.99 2.57 -24.94
C GLU A 71 -21.55 2.10 -24.75
N ILE A 72 -21.35 1.25 -23.75
CA ILE A 72 -20.04 0.66 -23.45
C ILE A 72 -19.97 -0.72 -24.08
N TYR A 73 -19.13 -0.86 -25.09
CA TYR A 73 -18.88 -2.13 -25.76
C TYR A 73 -17.55 -2.73 -25.29
N ARG A 74 -17.55 -4.06 -25.12
CA ARG A 74 -16.36 -4.81 -24.71
C ARG A 74 -16.14 -6.03 -25.59
N SER A 75 -14.92 -6.23 -26.04
CA SER A 75 -14.42 -7.49 -26.62
C SER A 75 -13.63 -8.26 -25.56
N THR A 76 -13.73 -9.59 -25.58
CA THR A 76 -12.97 -10.48 -24.70
C THR A 76 -12.02 -11.33 -25.54
N SER A 77 -10.72 -11.19 -25.28
CA SER A 77 -9.63 -11.97 -25.88
C SER A 77 -9.67 -12.01 -27.42
N GLY A 78 -10.00 -10.87 -28.04
CA GLY A 78 -10.06 -10.72 -29.51
C GLY A 78 -11.39 -11.14 -30.15
N GLY A 79 -12.40 -11.53 -29.36
CA GLY A 79 -13.74 -11.81 -29.86
C GLY A 79 -14.52 -10.56 -30.30
N ALA A 80 -15.76 -10.75 -30.75
CA ALA A 80 -16.63 -9.64 -31.13
C ALA A 80 -16.93 -8.70 -29.95
N PHE A 81 -17.10 -7.40 -30.24
CA PHE A 81 -17.56 -6.43 -29.26
C PHE A 81 -19.03 -6.65 -28.92
N GLN A 82 -19.34 -6.74 -27.63
CA GLN A 82 -20.69 -6.91 -27.10
C GLN A 82 -21.05 -5.73 -26.20
N LEU A 83 -22.31 -5.29 -26.23
CA LEU A 83 -22.81 -4.23 -25.36
C LEU A 83 -22.81 -4.70 -23.90
N VAL A 84 -21.90 -4.16 -23.09
CA VAL A 84 -21.78 -4.49 -21.67
C VAL A 84 -22.78 -3.70 -20.85
N ASP A 85 -22.86 -2.40 -21.09
CA ASP A 85 -23.74 -1.50 -20.36
C ASP A 85 -24.04 -0.23 -21.16
N ASN A 86 -25.00 0.56 -20.70
CA ASN A 86 -25.37 1.83 -21.30
C ASN A 86 -25.90 2.82 -20.26
N PHE A 87 -25.79 4.10 -20.60
CA PHE A 87 -26.14 5.25 -19.78
C PHE A 87 -26.84 6.31 -20.64
N THR A 88 -27.50 7.26 -19.99
CA THR A 88 -27.93 8.55 -20.56
C THR A 88 -26.94 9.65 -20.15
N GLU A 89 -26.92 10.78 -20.87
CA GLU A 89 -26.09 11.95 -20.50
C GLU A 89 -26.55 12.57 -19.18
N GLU A 90 -27.87 12.81 -19.11
CA GLU A 90 -28.60 13.36 -17.98
C GLU A 90 -29.75 12.42 -17.65
N GLY A 91 -29.96 12.16 -16.36
CA GLY A 91 -31.05 11.31 -15.89
C GLY A 91 -30.64 9.87 -15.60
N GLU A 92 -30.04 9.67 -14.44
CA GLU A 92 -30.05 8.45 -13.62
C GLU A 92 -29.90 8.90 -12.14
N LEU A 93 -30.18 8.02 -11.17
CA LEU A 93 -29.96 8.31 -9.74
C LEU A 93 -28.45 8.43 -9.45
N TRP A 94 -27.91 9.64 -9.61
CA TRP A 94 -26.54 9.96 -9.22
C TRP A 94 -26.39 9.91 -7.71
N ASN A 95 -25.36 9.22 -7.26
CA ASN A 95 -25.02 9.07 -5.86
C ASN A 95 -23.71 9.82 -5.57
N THR A 96 -23.59 10.38 -4.38
CA THR A 96 -22.34 11.01 -3.93
C THR A 96 -21.38 9.99 -3.36
N TYR A 97 -20.09 10.17 -3.60
CA TYR A 97 -19.00 9.57 -2.82
C TYR A 97 -18.05 10.66 -2.32
N SER A 98 -17.04 10.30 -1.54
CA SER A 98 -16.24 11.25 -0.73
C SER A 98 -15.73 12.51 -1.44
N GLU A 99 -15.49 12.47 -2.76
CA GLU A 99 -14.94 13.58 -3.54
C GLU A 99 -15.60 13.72 -4.94
N GLY A 100 -16.82 13.18 -5.16
CA GLY A 100 -17.46 13.26 -6.49
C GLY A 100 -18.82 12.54 -6.60
N TRP A 101 -19.23 12.26 -7.84
CA TRP A 101 -20.51 11.66 -8.18
C TRP A 101 -20.35 10.36 -8.97
N TYR A 102 -21.27 9.41 -8.78
CA TYR A 102 -21.31 8.20 -9.58
C TYR A 102 -22.72 7.77 -9.98
N THR A 103 -22.83 7.11 -11.12
CA THR A 103 -24.04 6.39 -11.54
C THR A 103 -23.69 4.97 -11.99
N VAL A 104 -24.70 4.09 -12.00
CA VAL A 104 -24.54 2.68 -12.38
C VAL A 104 -25.38 2.45 -13.62
N GLY A 105 -24.76 1.91 -14.67
CA GLY A 105 -25.42 1.72 -15.95
C GLY A 105 -26.61 0.77 -15.85
N ASN A 106 -27.48 0.83 -16.86
CA ASN A 106 -28.75 0.11 -16.90
C ASN A 106 -28.65 -1.40 -16.68
N LYS A 107 -27.54 -2.05 -17.09
CA LYS A 107 -27.29 -3.48 -16.89
C LYS A 107 -26.55 -3.79 -15.58
N LYS A 108 -26.22 -2.78 -14.78
CA LYS A 108 -25.53 -2.86 -13.48
C LYS A 108 -24.17 -3.57 -13.55
N LYS A 109 -23.48 -3.45 -14.68
CA LYS A 109 -22.15 -4.02 -14.92
C LYS A 109 -21.04 -2.98 -14.91
N VAL A 110 -21.37 -1.75 -15.31
CA VAL A 110 -20.43 -0.64 -15.36
C VAL A 110 -20.89 0.48 -14.44
N THR A 111 -19.97 1.02 -13.64
CA THR A 111 -20.17 2.24 -12.86
C THR A 111 -19.43 3.39 -13.53
N CYS A 112 -20.06 4.55 -13.65
CA CYS A 112 -19.45 5.77 -14.15
C CYS A 112 -19.20 6.72 -12.99
N TYR A 113 -17.98 7.25 -12.88
CA TYR A 113 -17.58 8.28 -11.92
C TYR A 113 -17.28 9.60 -12.64
N ALA A 114 -17.77 10.71 -12.09
CA ALA A 114 -17.64 12.04 -12.66
C ALA A 114 -17.55 13.12 -11.57
N ASP A 115 -17.07 14.30 -11.96
CA ASP A 115 -16.98 15.48 -11.08
C ASP A 115 -18.33 16.20 -10.89
N ASN A 116 -19.33 15.85 -11.70
CA ASN A 116 -20.68 16.39 -11.65
C ASN A 116 -21.72 15.28 -11.94
N THR A 117 -23.00 15.63 -11.91
CA THR A 117 -24.13 14.69 -12.11
C THR A 117 -24.45 14.44 -13.59
N LYS A 118 -23.44 14.42 -14.45
CA LYS A 118 -23.57 14.15 -15.89
C LYS A 118 -22.40 13.31 -16.36
N VAL A 119 -22.60 12.48 -17.38
CA VAL A 119 -21.52 11.72 -18.01
C VAL A 119 -20.79 12.60 -19.03
N ALA A 120 -20.30 13.77 -18.60
CA ALA A 120 -19.70 14.79 -19.45
C ALA A 120 -18.31 15.20 -18.95
N GLY A 121 -17.49 15.78 -19.82
CA GLY A 121 -16.10 16.10 -19.49
C GLY A 121 -15.26 14.83 -19.34
N GLN A 122 -14.36 14.80 -18.35
CA GLN A 122 -13.58 13.59 -18.04
C GLN A 122 -14.36 12.72 -17.05
N VAL A 123 -14.52 11.44 -17.40
CA VAL A 123 -15.19 10.44 -16.56
C VAL A 123 -14.38 9.15 -16.53
N VAL A 124 -14.67 8.30 -15.55
CA VAL A 124 -14.10 6.96 -15.42
C VAL A 124 -15.20 5.92 -15.44
N PHE A 125 -15.09 4.95 -16.35
CA PHE A 125 -15.96 3.77 -16.37
C PHE A 125 -15.25 2.60 -15.70
N GLU A 126 -15.95 1.93 -14.78
CA GLU A 126 -15.47 0.78 -14.01
C GLU A 126 -16.33 -0.45 -14.29
N ASP A 127 -15.74 -1.47 -14.92
CA ASP A 127 -16.36 -2.76 -15.22
C ASP A 127 -15.90 -3.84 -14.22
N ASP A 128 -16.79 -4.22 -13.31
CA ASP A 128 -16.56 -5.24 -12.27
C ASP A 128 -16.93 -6.66 -12.72
N SER A 129 -17.36 -6.84 -13.97
CA SER A 129 -17.77 -8.14 -14.52
C SER A 129 -16.64 -8.91 -15.21
N VAL A 130 -15.40 -8.39 -15.14
CA VAL A 130 -14.23 -8.98 -15.77
C VAL A 130 -13.62 -10.13 -14.95
N THR A 131 -12.86 -10.99 -15.61
CA THR A 131 -12.21 -12.15 -14.98
C THR A 131 -10.76 -12.29 -15.42
N VAL A 132 -9.92 -12.78 -14.49
CA VAL A 132 -8.49 -13.05 -14.72
C VAL A 132 -8.28 -13.92 -15.96
N GLY A 133 -7.18 -13.66 -16.67
CA GLY A 133 -6.73 -14.48 -17.79
C GLY A 133 -7.29 -14.05 -19.14
N ASN A 134 -8.11 -13.00 -19.17
CA ASN A 134 -8.64 -12.41 -20.39
C ASN A 134 -8.01 -11.05 -20.68
N ARG A 135 -7.87 -10.74 -21.96
CA ARG A 135 -7.63 -9.38 -22.43
C ARG A 135 -8.97 -8.75 -22.78
N TYR A 136 -9.30 -7.63 -22.16
CA TYR A 136 -10.53 -6.90 -22.48
C TYR A 136 -10.17 -5.67 -23.30
N SER A 137 -10.96 -5.42 -24.33
CA SER A 137 -10.88 -4.23 -25.16
C SER A 137 -12.19 -3.48 -25.06
N TYR A 138 -12.16 -2.18 -24.81
CA TYR A 138 -13.34 -1.34 -24.64
C TYR A 138 -13.41 -0.28 -25.73
N LYS A 139 -14.63 0.04 -26.15
CA LYS A 139 -14.95 1.23 -26.92
C LYS A 139 -16.29 1.80 -26.45
N VAL A 140 -16.45 3.10 -26.64
CA VAL A 140 -17.65 3.86 -26.30
C VAL A 140 -18.33 4.30 -27.59
N VAL A 141 -19.64 4.14 -27.66
CA VAL A 141 -20.47 4.59 -28.77
C VAL A 141 -21.52 5.57 -28.22
N LEU A 142 -21.62 6.74 -28.83
CA LEU A 142 -22.63 7.73 -28.52
C LEU A 142 -23.69 7.73 -29.62
N THR A 143 -24.95 7.86 -29.21
CA THR A 143 -26.05 8.24 -30.09
C THR A 143 -26.44 9.68 -29.75
N CYS A 144 -26.22 10.60 -30.68
CA CYS A 144 -26.55 12.01 -30.53
C CYS A 144 -28.07 12.21 -30.69
N ASN A 145 -28.57 13.35 -30.23
CA ASN A 145 -30.01 13.67 -30.33
C ASN A 145 -30.54 13.75 -31.78
N ASP A 146 -29.66 14.03 -32.74
CA ASP A 146 -29.96 14.01 -34.19
C ASP A 146 -29.92 12.59 -34.80
N GLY A 147 -29.72 11.57 -33.98
CA GLY A 147 -29.61 10.16 -34.39
C GLY A 147 -28.22 9.75 -34.89
N SER A 148 -27.28 10.69 -35.08
CA SER A 148 -25.93 10.38 -35.52
C SER A 148 -25.15 9.60 -34.46
N LYS A 149 -24.21 8.75 -34.92
CA LYS A 149 -23.39 7.91 -34.03
C LYS A 149 -21.93 8.32 -34.04
N ILE A 150 -21.34 8.41 -32.86
CA ILE A 150 -19.91 8.69 -32.66
C ILE A 150 -19.29 7.49 -31.94
N MET A 151 -18.19 6.98 -32.48
CA MET A 151 -17.48 5.83 -31.93
C MET A 151 -16.07 6.24 -31.52
N SER A 152 -15.66 5.87 -30.31
CA SER A 152 -14.29 6.07 -29.85
C SER A 152 -13.31 5.12 -30.53
N GLY A 153 -12.01 5.37 -30.34
CA GLY A 153 -10.98 4.33 -30.50
C GLY A 153 -11.19 3.15 -29.54
N THR A 154 -10.22 2.24 -29.50
CA THR A 154 -10.22 1.09 -28.58
C THR A 154 -9.06 1.16 -27.60
N VAL A 155 -9.34 0.87 -26.33
CA VAL A 155 -8.32 0.68 -25.28
C VAL A 155 -8.39 -0.74 -24.76
N SER A 156 -7.25 -1.33 -24.41
CA SER A 156 -7.18 -2.73 -24.02
C SER A 156 -6.28 -2.98 -22.83
N VAL A 157 -6.70 -3.91 -21.96
CA VAL A 157 -5.90 -4.35 -20.81
C VAL A 157 -6.05 -5.85 -20.58
N ALA A 158 -4.97 -6.49 -20.14
CA ALA A 158 -5.02 -7.86 -19.65
C ALA A 158 -5.37 -7.86 -18.16
N VAL A 159 -6.37 -8.63 -17.76
CA VAL A 159 -6.73 -8.80 -16.35
C VAL A 159 -5.88 -9.93 -15.77
N THR A 160 -4.93 -9.56 -14.91
CA THR A 160 -4.07 -10.49 -14.18
C THR A 160 -4.43 -10.53 -12.70
N LEU A 161 -3.87 -11.49 -11.95
CA LEU A 161 -3.89 -11.42 -10.49
C LEU A 161 -3.04 -10.23 -10.01
N ASP A 162 -3.38 -9.67 -8.84
CA ASP A 162 -2.57 -8.61 -8.22
C ASP A 162 -1.15 -9.09 -7.90
N THR A 163 -0.26 -8.11 -7.71
CA THR A 163 1.11 -8.37 -7.28
C THR A 163 1.13 -8.89 -5.84
N ALA A 164 1.93 -9.93 -5.61
CA ALA A 164 2.19 -10.45 -4.28
C ALA A 164 3.35 -9.68 -3.62
N GLU A 165 3.06 -8.47 -3.13
CA GLU A 165 4.09 -7.58 -2.57
C GLU A 165 4.73 -8.15 -1.30
N ILE A 166 6.06 -8.21 -1.25
CA ILE A 166 6.80 -8.66 -0.07
C ILE A 166 6.71 -7.58 1.01
N LEU A 167 5.97 -7.88 2.09
CA LEU A 167 5.76 -6.99 3.22
C LEU A 167 6.92 -7.05 4.22
N ASN A 168 7.62 -8.18 4.29
CA ASN A 168 8.74 -8.37 5.18
C ASN A 168 9.70 -9.46 4.69
N ILE A 169 10.99 -9.21 4.79
CA ILE A 169 12.05 -10.16 4.47
C ILE A 169 13.31 -9.93 5.31
N TYR A 170 13.74 -10.97 6.03
CA TYR A 170 14.93 -10.87 6.87
C TYR A 170 15.56 -12.23 7.17
N SER A 171 16.82 -12.19 7.60
CA SER A 171 17.52 -13.33 8.20
C SER A 171 18.02 -12.96 9.58
N ALA A 172 17.38 -13.46 10.63
CA ALA A 172 17.76 -13.16 12.01
C ALA A 172 19.05 -13.91 12.41
N ASP A 173 19.26 -15.12 11.91
CA ASP A 173 20.34 -16.04 12.33
C ASP A 173 21.44 -16.23 11.27
N ALA A 174 21.31 -15.60 10.09
CA ALA A 174 22.17 -15.85 8.92
C ALA A 174 22.19 -17.32 8.45
N LYS A 175 21.16 -18.10 8.78
CA LYS A 175 20.99 -19.51 8.37
C LYS A 175 19.70 -19.72 7.57
N LYS A 176 18.70 -18.86 7.76
CA LYS A 176 17.44 -18.90 6.99
C LYS A 176 16.95 -17.50 6.65
N VAL A 177 16.19 -17.37 5.56
CA VAL A 177 15.48 -16.13 5.21
C VAL A 177 13.98 -16.34 5.41
N LYS A 178 13.37 -15.52 6.26
CA LYS A 178 11.91 -15.45 6.44
C LYS A 178 11.34 -14.43 5.45
N ILE A 179 10.25 -14.77 4.77
CA ILE A 179 9.58 -13.93 3.77
C ILE A 179 8.08 -13.95 4.07
N LYS A 180 7.45 -12.77 4.08
CA LYS A 180 6.00 -12.55 4.19
C LYS A 180 5.57 -11.61 3.08
N TRP A 181 4.46 -11.92 2.40
CA TRP A 181 3.89 -11.08 1.35
C TRP A 181 2.41 -10.77 1.59
N ARG A 182 1.88 -9.81 0.84
CA ARG A 182 0.47 -9.46 0.83
C ARG A 182 -0.32 -10.61 0.20
N ARG A 183 -1.42 -10.99 0.85
CA ARG A 183 -2.36 -11.96 0.27
C ARG A 183 -2.96 -11.38 -1.00
N VAL A 184 -2.97 -12.16 -2.07
CA VAL A 184 -3.62 -11.81 -3.34
C VAL A 184 -5.00 -12.48 -3.40
N SER A 185 -6.03 -11.69 -3.73
CA SER A 185 -7.38 -12.20 -3.94
C SER A 185 -7.40 -13.18 -5.12
N LYS A 186 -8.26 -14.20 -5.07
CA LYS A 186 -8.41 -15.26 -6.10
C LYS A 186 -7.13 -16.08 -6.42
N ALA A 187 -6.01 -15.86 -5.73
CA ALA A 187 -4.82 -16.67 -5.89
C ALA A 187 -5.08 -18.10 -5.40
N GLN A 188 -4.74 -19.10 -6.23
CA GLN A 188 -4.70 -20.51 -5.81
C GLN A 188 -3.37 -20.83 -5.11
N GLY A 189 -2.33 -20.06 -5.39
CA GLY A 189 -1.02 -20.23 -4.79
C GLY A 189 -0.02 -19.16 -5.15
N TYR A 190 1.23 -19.37 -4.75
CA TYR A 190 2.33 -18.44 -4.97
C TYR A 190 3.58 -19.16 -5.47
N GLN A 191 4.34 -18.50 -6.33
CA GLN A 191 5.68 -18.91 -6.72
C GLN A 191 6.70 -17.95 -6.11
N ILE A 192 7.66 -18.52 -5.37
CA ILE A 192 8.76 -17.80 -4.75
C ILE A 192 10.01 -18.02 -5.59
N TYR A 193 10.56 -16.93 -6.09
CA TYR A 193 11.77 -16.92 -6.88
C TYR A 193 12.94 -16.40 -6.05
N ARG A 194 14.12 -16.96 -6.31
CA ARG A 194 15.39 -16.52 -5.72
C ARG A 194 16.47 -16.41 -6.79
N THR A 195 17.38 -15.46 -6.63
CA THR A 195 18.63 -15.40 -7.39
C THR A 195 19.80 -14.95 -6.52
N GLU A 196 21.01 -15.34 -6.93
CA GLU A 196 22.29 -14.84 -6.42
C GLU A 196 22.91 -13.79 -7.37
N GLY A 197 22.24 -13.46 -8.49
CA GLY A 197 22.69 -12.46 -9.47
C GLY A 197 22.77 -12.97 -10.91
N LYS A 198 22.77 -14.29 -11.13
CA LYS A 198 22.87 -14.89 -12.48
C LYS A 198 21.49 -15.12 -13.11
N LYS A 199 20.75 -16.11 -12.60
CA LYS A 199 19.43 -16.53 -13.11
C LYS A 199 18.43 -16.64 -11.97
N TRP A 200 17.18 -16.27 -12.23
CA TRP A 200 16.08 -16.49 -11.30
C TRP A 200 15.67 -17.97 -11.30
N LYS A 201 15.52 -18.55 -10.12
CA LYS A 201 15.04 -19.92 -9.94
C LYS A 201 13.78 -19.92 -9.07
N VAL A 202 12.77 -20.71 -9.46
CA VAL A 202 11.65 -21.02 -8.56
C VAL A 202 12.19 -21.93 -7.46
N ILE A 203 12.16 -21.46 -6.22
CA ILE A 203 12.63 -22.25 -5.07
C ILE A 203 11.47 -22.89 -4.31
N LYS A 204 10.25 -22.38 -4.49
CA LYS A 204 9.03 -22.97 -3.93
C LYS A 204 7.80 -22.56 -4.72
N THR A 205 6.91 -23.53 -4.94
CA THR A 205 5.51 -23.29 -5.30
C THR A 205 4.64 -23.67 -4.11
N ILE A 206 3.82 -22.75 -3.63
CA ILE A 206 2.87 -22.95 -2.54
C ILE A 206 1.48 -23.10 -3.17
N LYS A 207 0.84 -24.26 -2.97
CA LYS A 207 -0.49 -24.58 -3.52
C LYS A 207 -1.66 -24.13 -2.64
N SER A 208 -1.47 -23.04 -1.89
CA SER A 208 -2.50 -22.46 -1.03
C SER A 208 -2.48 -20.95 -1.13
N GLY A 209 -3.58 -20.36 -1.60
CA GLY A 209 -3.79 -18.92 -1.63
C GLY A 209 -3.84 -18.26 -0.24
N LYS A 210 -4.06 -19.07 0.81
CA LYS A 210 -4.10 -18.60 2.20
C LYS A 210 -2.73 -18.46 2.84
N LYS A 211 -1.72 -19.22 2.38
CA LYS A 211 -0.38 -19.20 2.96
C LYS A 211 0.48 -18.10 2.35
N VAL A 212 0.78 -17.08 3.14
CA VAL A 212 1.50 -15.86 2.72
C VAL A 212 2.91 -15.72 3.32
N THR A 213 3.47 -16.84 3.80
CA THR A 213 4.80 -16.88 4.40
C THR A 213 5.62 -18.05 3.86
N PHE A 214 6.93 -17.86 3.81
CA PHE A 214 7.90 -18.88 3.44
C PHE A 214 9.22 -18.69 4.19
N VAL A 215 9.90 -19.79 4.49
CA VAL A 215 11.23 -19.80 5.11
C VAL A 215 12.20 -20.54 4.21
N ASP A 216 13.13 -19.81 3.61
CA ASP A 216 14.22 -20.38 2.83
C ASP A 216 15.35 -20.82 3.75
N LYS A 217 15.47 -22.13 3.97
CA LYS A 217 16.53 -22.76 4.78
C LYS A 217 17.78 -23.13 3.96
N LYS A 218 17.77 -22.97 2.64
CA LYS A 218 18.87 -23.38 1.74
C LYS A 218 19.84 -22.23 1.43
N VAL A 219 19.88 -21.22 2.28
CA VAL A 219 20.74 -20.04 2.14
C VAL A 219 22.04 -20.27 2.90
N LYS A 220 23.14 -19.68 2.41
CA LYS A 220 24.46 -19.81 3.04
C LYS A 220 24.92 -18.50 3.67
N LYS A 221 25.61 -18.58 4.81
CA LYS A 221 26.22 -17.44 5.49
C LYS A 221 27.09 -16.63 4.53
N ASN A 222 27.21 -15.32 4.75
CA ASN A 222 27.99 -14.38 3.93
C ASN A 222 27.54 -14.21 2.46
N LYS A 223 26.44 -14.85 2.03
CA LYS A 223 25.84 -14.64 0.70
C LYS A 223 24.78 -13.55 0.70
N VAL A 224 24.42 -13.10 -0.51
CA VAL A 224 23.34 -12.15 -0.76
C VAL A 224 22.39 -12.79 -1.75
N TYR A 225 21.11 -12.77 -1.43
CA TYR A 225 20.04 -13.29 -2.27
C TYR A 225 19.05 -12.17 -2.59
N ARG A 226 18.41 -12.29 -3.74
CA ARG A 226 17.25 -11.47 -4.13
C ARG A 226 16.05 -12.37 -4.31
N TYR A 227 14.87 -11.87 -3.93
CA TYR A 227 13.61 -12.60 -3.95
C TYR A 227 12.53 -11.77 -4.64
N LYS A 228 11.64 -12.47 -5.33
CA LYS A 228 10.36 -11.92 -5.81
C LYS A 228 9.29 -13.01 -5.72
N VAL A 229 8.06 -12.60 -5.52
CA VAL A 229 6.91 -13.50 -5.39
C VAL A 229 5.87 -13.10 -6.43
N ARG A 230 5.20 -14.08 -7.03
CA ARG A 230 4.00 -13.86 -7.84
C ARG A 230 2.89 -14.81 -7.42
N ALA A 231 1.66 -14.33 -7.48
CA ALA A 231 0.47 -15.17 -7.34
C ALA A 231 0.24 -15.96 -8.63
N TYR A 232 -0.41 -17.11 -8.49
CA TYR A 232 -0.94 -17.85 -9.64
C TYR A 232 -2.33 -18.41 -9.34
N GLY A 233 -3.08 -18.64 -10.40
CA GLY A 233 -4.39 -19.28 -10.41
C GLY A 233 -4.55 -20.12 -11.68
N THR A 234 -5.75 -20.66 -11.88
CA THR A 234 -6.09 -21.44 -13.06
C THR A 234 -7.42 -20.93 -13.60
N VAL A 235 -7.49 -20.66 -14.90
CA VAL A 235 -8.69 -20.22 -15.61
C VAL A 235 -8.83 -21.10 -16.84
N LYS A 236 -9.97 -21.80 -16.99
CA LYS A 236 -10.22 -22.75 -18.08
C LYS A 236 -9.06 -23.76 -18.26
N GLY A 237 -8.60 -24.35 -17.17
CA GLY A 237 -7.48 -25.32 -17.16
C GLY A 237 -6.07 -24.73 -17.38
N LYS A 238 -5.94 -23.45 -17.75
CA LYS A 238 -4.65 -22.79 -18.01
C LYS A 238 -4.19 -21.97 -16.80
N LYS A 239 -2.90 -22.04 -16.49
CA LYS A 239 -2.31 -21.23 -15.41
C LYS A 239 -2.25 -19.76 -15.79
N VAL A 240 -2.75 -18.92 -14.91
CA VAL A 240 -2.67 -17.46 -14.98
C VAL A 240 -1.79 -16.97 -13.84
N TYR A 241 -1.04 -15.90 -14.09
CA TYR A 241 -0.09 -15.36 -13.13
C TYR A 241 -0.36 -13.88 -12.89
N GLY A 242 -0.11 -13.44 -11.67
CA GLY A 242 0.06 -12.02 -11.39
C GLY A 242 1.44 -11.55 -11.82
N ASN A 243 1.58 -10.24 -11.95
CA ASN A 243 2.88 -9.61 -12.10
C ASN A 243 3.75 -9.89 -10.86
N PHE A 244 5.07 -9.82 -11.04
CA PHE A 244 5.99 -9.85 -9.91
C PHE A 244 5.90 -8.55 -9.13
N GLY A 245 5.86 -8.65 -7.79
CA GLY A 245 6.09 -7.49 -6.93
C GLY A 245 7.56 -7.05 -6.94
N TYR A 246 7.88 -6.03 -6.14
CA TYR A 246 9.26 -5.53 -6.04
C TYR A 246 10.27 -6.61 -5.63
N VAL A 247 11.47 -6.52 -6.20
CA VAL A 247 12.58 -7.40 -5.83
C VAL A 247 13.16 -6.98 -4.49
N CYS A 248 13.12 -7.86 -3.50
CA CYS A 248 13.72 -7.60 -2.19
C CYS A 248 15.04 -8.37 -2.01
N LYS A 249 15.94 -7.80 -1.20
CA LYS A 249 17.28 -8.31 -0.92
C LYS A 249 17.36 -8.88 0.50
N ALA A 250 17.96 -10.06 0.63
CA ALA A 250 18.37 -10.63 1.91
C ALA A 250 19.89 -10.81 1.93
N SER A 251 20.58 -10.13 2.86
CA SER A 251 22.02 -10.29 3.06
C SER A 251 22.29 -11.12 4.31
N LEU A 252 23.10 -12.17 4.16
CA LEU A 252 23.57 -13.01 5.25
C LEU A 252 24.98 -12.63 5.72
N LYS A 253 25.50 -11.49 5.24
CA LYS A 253 26.75 -10.89 5.74
C LYS A 253 26.55 -10.31 7.14
N LYS A 254 27.63 -9.97 7.84
CA LYS A 254 27.55 -9.25 9.12
C LYS A 254 26.87 -7.89 8.90
N PRO A 255 25.88 -7.49 9.71
CA PRO A 255 25.19 -6.22 9.53
C PRO A 255 26.08 -5.04 9.93
N THR A 256 25.90 -3.89 9.28
CA THR A 256 26.70 -2.66 9.48
C THR A 256 25.86 -1.47 9.93
N VAL A 257 24.53 -1.62 10.07
CA VAL A 257 23.66 -0.56 10.60
C VAL A 257 24.12 -0.01 11.95
N LYS A 258 23.96 1.29 12.12
CA LYS A 258 24.18 2.04 13.36
C LYS A 258 23.17 1.61 14.44
N GLY A 259 23.52 1.79 15.70
CA GLY A 259 22.67 1.48 16.86
C GLY A 259 23.46 0.88 18.03
N ALA A 260 22.87 0.96 19.23
CA ALA A 260 23.49 0.52 20.48
C ALA A 260 23.27 -0.98 20.73
N TYR A 261 23.85 -1.85 19.89
CA TYR A 261 23.68 -3.31 20.00
C TYR A 261 24.61 -3.94 21.05
N LYS A 262 24.49 -3.49 22.30
CA LYS A 262 25.21 -4.01 23.48
C LYS A 262 24.24 -4.38 24.60
N LYS A 263 24.64 -5.31 25.48
CA LYS A 263 23.85 -5.72 26.65
C LYS A 263 23.48 -4.48 27.50
N GLY A 264 22.26 -4.45 28.03
CA GLY A 264 21.75 -3.31 28.81
C GLY A 264 21.31 -2.09 27.97
N SER A 265 21.35 -2.18 26.63
CA SER A 265 20.90 -1.08 25.77
C SER A 265 19.39 -0.83 25.85
N ILE A 266 18.98 0.33 25.32
CA ILE A 266 17.58 0.73 25.21
C ILE A 266 16.75 -0.25 24.35
N TYR A 267 17.35 -1.15 23.57
CA TYR A 267 16.59 -2.13 22.78
C TYR A 267 15.98 -3.25 23.65
N GLY A 268 16.46 -3.42 24.87
CA GLY A 268 15.88 -4.35 25.84
C GLY A 268 16.93 -4.74 26.89
N PRO A 269 16.69 -4.47 28.18
CA PRO A 269 17.70 -4.67 29.22
C PRO A 269 18.11 -6.15 29.38
N ALA A 270 17.17 -7.08 29.17
CA ALA A 270 17.41 -8.52 29.29
C ALA A 270 17.94 -9.19 28.01
N LEU A 271 18.21 -8.43 26.93
CA LEU A 271 18.67 -9.04 25.67
C LEU A 271 20.14 -9.47 25.74
N ASN A 272 20.40 -10.71 25.35
CA ASN A 272 21.76 -11.22 25.17
C ASN A 272 22.34 -10.82 23.80
N ASN A 273 23.64 -11.05 23.62
CA ASN A 273 24.37 -10.69 22.39
C ASN A 273 23.79 -11.33 21.12
N ASN A 274 23.27 -12.57 21.21
CA ASN A 274 22.66 -13.25 20.08
C ASN A 274 21.32 -12.59 19.69
N GLN A 275 20.46 -12.29 20.66
CA GLN A 275 19.19 -11.59 20.41
C GLN A 275 19.43 -10.18 19.85
N LEU A 276 20.40 -9.44 20.39
CA LEU A 276 20.79 -8.12 19.86
C LEU A 276 21.30 -8.21 18.42
N MET A 277 22.08 -9.23 18.08
CA MET A 277 22.52 -9.48 16.71
C MET A 277 21.34 -9.81 15.78
N GLN A 278 20.36 -10.59 16.26
CA GLN A 278 19.13 -10.87 15.51
C GLN A 278 18.35 -9.59 15.22
N VAL A 279 18.16 -8.72 16.22
CA VAL A 279 17.55 -7.39 16.02
C VAL A 279 18.34 -6.58 15.00
N ARG A 280 19.67 -6.50 15.13
CA ARG A 280 20.53 -5.76 14.20
C ARG A 280 20.39 -6.24 12.76
N ARG A 281 20.26 -7.55 12.55
CA ARG A 281 20.06 -8.14 11.22
C ARG A 281 18.68 -7.83 10.64
N VAL A 282 17.62 -7.90 11.45
CA VAL A 282 16.27 -7.49 11.00
C VAL A 282 16.26 -6.03 10.57
N VAL A 283 16.83 -5.15 11.40
CA VAL A 283 16.88 -3.72 11.11
C VAL A 283 17.75 -3.41 9.89
N GLN A 284 18.86 -4.13 9.67
CA GLN A 284 19.64 -4.05 8.44
C GLN A 284 18.80 -4.42 7.21
N SER A 285 18.04 -5.51 7.29
CA SER A 285 17.13 -5.93 6.24
C SER A 285 16.05 -4.88 5.95
N PHE A 286 15.47 -4.30 7.00
CA PHE A 286 14.52 -3.19 6.89
C PHE A 286 15.12 -2.00 6.13
N LYS A 287 16.26 -1.48 6.60
CA LYS A 287 16.95 -0.37 5.94
C LYS A 287 17.23 -0.65 4.47
N THR A 288 17.70 -1.87 4.17
CA THR A 288 18.11 -2.28 2.81
C THR A 288 16.94 -2.29 1.83
N ASN A 289 15.73 -2.65 2.29
CA ASN A 289 14.59 -2.87 1.41
C ASN A 289 13.61 -1.71 1.37
N TYR A 290 13.54 -0.89 2.42
CA TYR A 290 12.50 0.14 2.55
C TYR A 290 13.03 1.57 2.56
N ILE A 291 14.33 1.78 2.74
CA ILE A 291 14.90 3.13 2.84
C ILE A 291 15.75 3.44 1.61
N LYS A 292 15.41 4.56 0.94
CA LYS A 292 16.11 5.07 -0.23
C LYS A 292 16.91 6.33 0.12
N LYS A 293 17.96 6.61 -0.68
CA LYS A 293 18.70 7.88 -0.59
C LYS A 293 17.72 9.04 -0.86
N GLY A 294 17.88 10.13 -0.12
CA GLY A 294 17.04 11.34 -0.26
C GLY A 294 15.75 11.35 0.57
N MET A 295 15.34 10.22 1.19
CA MET A 295 14.14 10.22 2.04
C MET A 295 14.29 11.15 3.25
N SER A 296 13.26 11.95 3.48
CA SER A 296 13.07 12.80 4.65
C SER A 296 12.93 12.00 5.95
N ASN A 297 13.10 12.66 7.09
CA ASN A 297 12.82 12.04 8.39
C ASN A 297 11.36 11.63 8.54
N TYR A 298 10.42 12.41 7.97
CA TYR A 298 9.01 12.04 7.91
C TYR A 298 8.82 10.67 7.23
N GLU A 299 9.34 10.50 6.01
CA GLU A 299 9.12 9.26 5.24
C GLU A 299 9.76 8.06 5.94
N LYS A 300 10.99 8.23 6.44
CA LYS A 300 11.71 7.20 7.18
C LYS A 300 10.97 6.78 8.46
N ALA A 301 10.49 7.74 9.25
CA ALA A 301 9.74 7.48 10.46
C ALA A 301 8.41 6.79 10.17
N PHE A 302 7.69 7.23 9.13
CA PHE A 302 6.41 6.64 8.73
C PHE A 302 6.58 5.20 8.22
N ILE A 303 7.64 4.93 7.46
CA ILE A 303 7.97 3.58 7.00
C ILE A 303 8.32 2.68 8.20
N ALA A 304 9.08 3.16 9.19
CA ALA A 304 9.41 2.40 10.40
C ALA A 304 8.17 2.10 11.25
N PHE A 305 7.29 3.09 11.44
CA PHE A 305 6.01 2.97 12.13
C PHE A 305 5.13 1.89 11.46
N ASN A 306 4.89 2.00 10.15
CA ASN A 306 4.06 1.04 9.42
C ASN A 306 4.67 -0.37 9.40
N TYR A 307 6.00 -0.46 9.33
CA TYR A 307 6.68 -1.75 9.38
C TYR A 307 6.39 -2.49 10.69
N LEU A 308 6.36 -1.79 11.84
CA LEU A 308 5.97 -2.40 13.11
C LEU A 308 4.50 -2.82 13.12
N ASN A 309 3.58 -1.94 12.76
CA ASN A 309 2.13 -2.24 12.76
C ASN A 309 1.80 -3.47 11.90
N GLN A 310 2.52 -3.68 10.79
CA GLN A 310 2.26 -4.79 9.86
C GLN A 310 2.93 -6.11 10.24
N ASN A 311 3.92 -6.08 11.14
CA ASN A 311 4.79 -7.23 11.41
C ASN A 311 4.87 -7.64 12.88
N CYS A 312 4.38 -6.80 13.79
CA CYS A 312 4.25 -7.12 15.19
C CYS A 312 2.77 -7.18 15.57
N LYS A 313 2.39 -8.16 16.39
CA LYS A 313 1.07 -8.22 17.02
C LYS A 313 1.17 -7.82 18.48
N TYR A 314 0.05 -7.42 19.07
CA TYR A 314 -0.02 -7.20 20.50
C TYR A 314 0.09 -8.54 21.26
N ALA A 315 1.00 -8.60 22.23
CA ALA A 315 1.19 -9.77 23.08
C ALA A 315 0.21 -9.74 24.26
N THR A 316 -0.81 -10.62 24.22
CA THR A 316 -1.84 -10.73 25.27
C THR A 316 -1.42 -11.63 26.44
N ARG A 317 -0.46 -12.54 26.22
CA ARG A 317 -0.06 -13.56 27.21
C ARG A 317 0.93 -13.04 28.26
N GLY A 318 1.33 -11.77 28.23
CA GLY A 318 2.36 -11.21 29.11
C GLY A 318 3.78 -11.28 28.52
N TRP A 319 4.70 -10.50 29.09
CA TRP A 319 6.02 -10.24 28.51
C TRP A 319 7.03 -11.39 28.69
N GLN A 320 6.81 -12.28 29.66
CA GLN A 320 7.71 -13.37 30.02
C GLN A 320 7.86 -14.42 28.91
N TYR A 321 6.86 -14.55 28.03
CA TYR A 321 6.78 -15.66 27.06
C TYR A 321 7.56 -15.44 25.77
N ASN A 322 7.69 -14.19 25.34
CA ASN A 322 8.18 -13.84 24.00
C ASN A 322 9.12 -12.63 23.99
N GLY A 323 9.54 -12.17 25.17
CA GLY A 323 10.33 -10.95 25.31
C GLY A 323 9.55 -9.72 24.83
N ALA A 324 8.23 -9.68 25.10
CA ALA A 324 7.32 -8.66 24.58
C ALA A 324 7.73 -7.22 24.92
N ASN A 325 8.57 -7.05 25.94
CA ASN A 325 9.09 -5.77 26.41
C ASN A 325 10.39 -5.33 25.71
N THR A 326 10.78 -6.01 24.63
CA THR A 326 12.05 -5.78 23.92
C THR A 326 11.85 -5.55 22.42
N ALA A 327 12.84 -4.92 21.78
CA ALA A 327 12.91 -4.82 20.32
C ALA A 327 12.98 -6.21 19.65
N TRP A 328 13.49 -7.22 20.34
CA TRP A 328 13.52 -8.60 19.84
C TRP A 328 12.11 -9.20 19.74
N GLY A 329 11.27 -9.00 20.75
CA GLY A 329 9.86 -9.38 20.73
C GLY A 329 9.16 -8.76 19.53
N ALA A 330 9.32 -7.45 19.34
CA ALA A 330 8.66 -6.73 18.24
C ALA A 330 9.17 -7.11 16.84
N LEU A 331 10.49 -7.21 16.64
CA LEU A 331 11.09 -7.31 15.31
C LEU A 331 11.45 -8.74 14.88
N VAL A 332 11.74 -9.63 15.83
CA VAL A 332 12.21 -10.99 15.54
C VAL A 332 11.13 -12.03 15.82
N TYR A 333 10.51 -11.96 17.00
CA TYR A 333 9.40 -12.84 17.38
C TYR A 333 8.11 -12.45 16.65
N GLY A 334 7.82 -11.15 16.58
CA GLY A 334 6.63 -10.58 15.93
C GLY A 334 5.45 -10.38 16.88
N GLU A 335 5.69 -10.35 18.19
CA GLU A 335 4.68 -10.06 19.22
C GLU A 335 5.32 -9.24 20.34
N ALA A 336 4.67 -8.15 20.75
CA ALA A 336 5.18 -7.24 21.75
C ALA A 336 4.07 -6.50 22.50
N GLN A 337 4.45 -5.92 23.64
CA GLN A 337 3.69 -4.89 24.36
C GLN A 337 4.31 -3.51 24.08
N CYS A 338 3.80 -2.45 24.71
CA CYS A 338 4.11 -1.06 24.39
C CYS A 338 5.60 -0.78 24.43
N SER A 339 6.28 -1.23 25.48
CA SER A 339 7.74 -1.18 25.57
C SER A 339 8.45 -1.89 24.41
N GLY A 340 8.02 -3.06 23.97
CA GLY A 340 8.64 -3.75 22.83
C GLY A 340 8.43 -3.02 21.51
N TYR A 341 7.22 -2.48 21.25
CA TYR A 341 6.97 -1.61 20.10
C TYR A 341 7.86 -0.36 20.14
N ALA A 342 7.91 0.33 21.27
CA ALA A 342 8.70 1.55 21.43
C ALA A 342 10.21 1.30 21.27
N ARG A 343 10.71 0.17 21.78
CA ARG A 343 12.12 -0.24 21.61
C ARG A 343 12.41 -0.70 20.18
N GLY A 344 11.47 -1.38 19.53
CA GLY A 344 11.55 -1.74 18.12
C GLY A 344 11.63 -0.50 17.23
N MET A 345 10.80 0.50 17.48
CA MET A 345 10.79 1.78 16.74
C MET A 345 12.11 2.52 16.94
N LYS A 346 12.62 2.56 18.18
CA LYS A 346 13.95 3.12 18.48
C LYS A 346 15.05 2.43 17.68
N ALA A 347 15.06 1.09 17.63
CA ALA A 347 16.05 0.32 16.87
C ALA A 347 15.98 0.59 15.35
N LEU A 348 14.76 0.68 14.80
CA LEU A 348 14.56 1.03 13.39
C LEU A 348 15.06 2.45 13.09
N CYS A 349 14.69 3.43 13.92
CA CYS A 349 15.08 4.83 13.76
C CYS A 349 16.60 5.03 13.83
N ASP A 350 17.28 4.38 14.78
CA ASP A 350 18.73 4.49 14.93
C ASP A 350 19.50 4.02 13.69
N ALA A 351 19.05 2.93 13.08
CA ALA A 351 19.71 2.40 11.89
C ALA A 351 19.55 3.26 10.64
N ILE A 352 18.46 4.03 10.57
CA ILE A 352 18.11 4.88 9.44
C ILE A 352 18.44 6.36 9.69
N GLY A 353 19.00 6.68 10.87
CA GLY A 353 19.47 8.00 11.24
C GLY A 353 18.35 8.99 11.59
N VAL A 354 17.18 8.51 12.00
CA VAL A 354 16.09 9.36 12.48
C VAL A 354 16.24 9.55 13.99
N PRO A 355 16.37 10.80 14.50
CA PRO A 355 16.43 11.04 15.94
C PRO A 355 15.14 10.56 16.61
N CYS A 356 15.30 9.71 17.63
CA CYS A 356 14.20 9.02 18.28
C CYS A 356 14.56 8.76 19.74
N TYR A 357 13.65 9.08 20.66
CA TYR A 357 13.74 8.76 22.08
C TYR A 357 12.73 7.68 22.46
N TYR A 358 13.08 6.84 23.43
CA TYR A 358 12.14 5.97 24.14
C TYR A 358 11.60 6.76 25.33
N VAL A 359 10.28 6.78 25.49
CA VAL A 359 9.60 7.54 26.55
C VAL A 359 8.72 6.61 27.36
N HIS A 360 8.76 6.78 28.67
CA HIS A 360 7.92 6.06 29.62
C HIS A 360 6.93 7.04 30.26
N ALA A 361 5.68 6.62 30.43
CA ALA A 361 4.71 7.37 31.20
C ALA A 361 5.20 7.60 32.65
N ASN A 362 4.75 8.69 33.26
CA ASN A 362 4.93 8.90 34.69
C ASN A 362 3.66 8.47 35.45
N LYS A 363 3.71 8.54 36.79
CA LYS A 363 2.60 8.19 37.68
C LYS A 363 1.30 8.99 37.47
N LYS A 364 1.36 10.14 36.78
CA LYS A 364 0.20 11.01 36.51
C LYS A 364 -0.52 10.66 35.20
N ALA A 365 0.03 9.75 34.39
CA ALA A 365 -0.62 9.32 33.16
C ALA A 365 -1.81 8.40 33.46
N LEU A 366 -2.81 8.41 32.59
CA LEU A 366 -3.94 7.47 32.63
C LEU A 366 -3.48 6.01 32.56
N ASN A 367 -2.36 5.74 31.88
CA ASN A 367 -1.67 4.45 31.91
C ASN A 367 -0.18 4.67 32.26
N PRO A 368 0.20 4.60 33.56
CA PRO A 368 1.57 4.82 34.02
C PRO A 368 2.59 3.82 33.49
N SER A 369 2.12 2.66 33.00
CA SER A 369 2.96 1.60 32.44
C SER A 369 3.16 1.74 30.93
N HIS A 370 2.58 2.76 30.28
CA HIS A 370 2.67 2.91 28.83
C HIS A 370 4.01 3.48 28.38
N GLN A 371 4.51 3.03 27.23
CA GLN A 371 5.74 3.54 26.62
C GLN A 371 5.57 3.77 25.12
N TRP A 372 6.21 4.82 24.63
CA TRP A 372 6.14 5.28 23.23
C TRP A 372 7.46 5.92 22.81
N ASN A 373 7.47 6.61 21.68
CA ASN A 373 8.64 7.34 21.20
C ASN A 373 8.37 8.83 20.97
N GLN A 374 9.41 9.64 21.13
CA GLN A 374 9.46 10.97 20.52
C GLN A 374 10.40 10.94 19.31
N VAL A 375 9.94 11.41 18.16
CA VAL A 375 10.65 11.35 16.89
C VAL A 375 10.80 12.76 16.31
N LYS A 376 12.00 13.10 15.82
CA LYS A 376 12.26 14.40 15.18
C LYS A 376 11.89 14.36 13.69
N VAL A 377 10.92 15.17 13.31
CA VAL A 377 10.45 15.36 11.92
C VAL A 377 10.31 16.85 11.66
N ASP A 378 10.80 17.33 10.52
CA ASP A 378 10.72 18.74 10.11
C ASP A 378 11.16 19.69 11.24
N GLU A 379 12.35 19.42 11.80
CA GLU A 379 12.97 20.11 12.94
C GLU A 379 12.22 20.12 14.28
N LYS A 380 11.02 19.53 14.34
CA LYS A 380 10.20 19.45 15.55
C LYS A 380 10.11 18.02 16.07
N TRP A 381 9.85 17.89 17.37
CA TRP A 381 9.67 16.59 18.01
C TRP A 381 8.20 16.28 18.16
N TYR A 382 7.83 15.05 17.82
CA TYR A 382 6.46 14.58 17.91
C TYR A 382 6.39 13.20 18.54
N ILE A 383 5.21 12.86 19.05
CA ILE A 383 4.96 11.57 19.67
C ILE A 383 4.58 10.56 18.60
N VAL A 384 5.19 9.38 18.67
CA VAL A 384 4.89 8.21 17.86
C VAL A 384 4.64 7.04 18.79
N ASP A 385 3.44 6.47 18.70
CA ASP A 385 3.04 5.26 19.38
C ASP A 385 2.62 4.21 18.33
N ALA A 386 3.60 3.39 17.96
CA ALA A 386 3.42 2.29 17.01
C ALA A 386 2.61 1.12 17.57
N GLN A 387 2.25 1.09 18.86
CA GLN A 387 1.33 0.07 19.38
C GLN A 387 -0.12 0.54 19.30
N SER A 388 -0.37 1.81 19.55
CA SER A 388 -1.74 2.33 19.53
C SER A 388 -2.11 2.89 18.16
N GLY A 389 -1.13 3.13 17.28
CA GLY A 389 -1.36 3.63 15.93
C GLY A 389 -1.35 5.16 15.82
N TYR A 390 -0.85 5.88 16.83
CA TYR A 390 -0.68 7.34 16.76
C TYR A 390 0.66 7.71 16.13
N PHE A 391 0.63 8.51 15.06
CA PHE A 391 1.83 8.97 14.35
C PHE A 391 1.90 10.50 14.34
N LEU A 392 3.00 11.03 14.87
CA LEU A 392 3.32 12.47 14.94
C LEU A 392 2.28 13.33 15.68
N ALA A 393 1.84 12.85 16.84
CA ALA A 393 0.98 13.61 17.74
C ALA A 393 1.76 14.72 18.46
N GLY A 394 1.10 15.84 18.72
CA GLY A 394 1.60 16.92 19.56
C GLY A 394 1.35 16.63 21.04
N SER A 395 2.03 17.36 21.91
CA SER A 395 1.93 17.19 23.36
C SER A 395 0.56 17.59 23.91
N LYS A 396 -0.15 18.54 23.29
CA LYS A 396 -1.50 18.92 23.73
C LYS A 396 -2.48 17.77 23.52
N THR A 397 -2.49 17.18 22.32
CA THR A 397 -3.29 15.98 22.05
C THR A 397 -2.90 14.82 22.96
N TRP A 398 -1.60 14.54 23.10
CA TRP A 398 -1.17 13.40 23.93
C TRP A 398 -1.52 13.54 25.41
N LYS A 399 -1.46 14.77 25.95
CA LYS A 399 -1.81 15.03 27.36
C LYS A 399 -3.30 15.16 27.58
N ASN A 400 -3.97 15.99 26.80
CA ASN A 400 -5.33 16.43 27.09
C ASN A 400 -6.38 15.46 26.53
N GLU A 401 -6.12 14.88 25.36
CA GLU A 401 -7.09 13.99 24.69
C GLU A 401 -6.81 12.51 25.04
N ILE A 402 -5.53 12.12 25.12
CA ILE A 402 -5.14 10.72 25.40
C ILE A 402 -4.88 10.48 26.89
N GLY A 403 -4.73 11.53 27.70
CA GLY A 403 -4.50 11.43 29.14
C GLY A 403 -3.10 10.95 29.53
N MET A 404 -2.11 11.05 28.63
CA MET A 404 -0.75 10.59 28.91
C MET A 404 0.13 11.71 29.50
N SER A 405 1.02 11.33 30.42
CA SER A 405 1.98 12.25 31.04
C SER A 405 3.33 11.56 31.19
N TRP A 406 4.42 12.33 31.10
CA TRP A 406 5.80 11.81 31.21
C TRP A 406 6.74 12.89 31.77
N ASP A 407 7.87 12.46 32.34
CA ASP A 407 8.94 13.38 32.73
C ASP A 407 9.65 13.89 31.46
N THR A 408 9.85 15.20 31.38
CA THR A 408 10.48 15.86 30.23
C THR A 408 11.96 16.12 30.42
N LYS A 409 12.51 15.93 31.63
CA LYS A 409 13.94 16.13 31.90
C LYS A 409 14.77 15.16 31.04
N GLY A 410 15.72 15.70 30.28
CA GLY A 410 16.57 14.92 29.37
C GLY A 410 15.90 14.49 28.06
N LEU A 411 14.64 14.91 27.82
CA LEU A 411 13.95 14.72 26.55
C LEU A 411 13.82 16.06 25.80
N PRO A 412 13.78 16.01 24.46
CA PRO A 412 13.53 17.21 23.68
C PRO A 412 12.09 17.73 23.89
N LYS A 413 11.89 19.03 23.68
CA LYS A 413 10.56 19.65 23.76
C LYS A 413 9.70 19.19 22.58
N CYS A 414 8.63 18.46 22.88
CA CYS A 414 7.62 18.05 21.91
C CYS A 414 6.83 19.26 21.39
N SER A 415 6.48 19.25 20.11
CA SER A 415 5.55 20.20 19.49
C SER A 415 4.22 20.17 20.23
N GLY A 416 3.62 21.34 20.47
CA GLY A 416 2.31 21.44 21.10
C GLY A 416 1.19 20.87 20.24
N SER A 417 1.19 21.21 18.95
CA SER A 417 0.21 20.75 17.95
C SER A 417 0.68 19.50 17.21
N ASN A 418 -0.29 18.77 16.66
CA ASN A 418 -0.06 17.64 15.76
C ASN A 418 0.68 18.09 14.50
N HIS A 419 1.46 17.18 13.92
CA HIS A 419 2.02 17.41 12.59
C HIS A 419 0.90 17.40 11.53
N LYS A 420 0.97 18.26 10.50
CA LYS A 420 -0.04 18.35 9.42
C LYS A 420 -0.28 17.04 8.66
N ARG A 421 0.71 16.16 8.66
CA ARG A 421 0.67 14.80 8.08
C ARG A 421 0.66 13.70 9.15
N GLY A 422 0.40 14.06 10.41
CA GLY A 422 0.22 13.12 11.51
C GLY A 422 -1.24 12.66 11.63
N GLY A 423 -1.48 11.68 12.47
CA GLY A 423 -2.83 11.18 12.74
C GLY A 423 -2.87 9.81 13.41
N PHE A 424 -4.09 9.33 13.61
CA PHE A 424 -4.36 7.97 14.09
C PHE A 424 -4.57 7.04 12.89
N TYR A 425 -3.77 5.97 12.82
CA TYR A 425 -3.80 5.00 11.73
C TYR A 425 -4.42 3.65 12.14
N GLY A 426 -4.70 3.43 13.42
CA GLY A 426 -5.14 2.15 13.97
C GLY A 426 -4.09 1.03 13.79
N ILE A 427 -4.34 -0.14 14.39
CA ILE A 427 -3.59 -1.39 14.15
C ILE A 427 -4.52 -2.46 13.62
#